data_AF-A0A6G6GPI7-F1
#
_entry.id   AF-A0A6G6GPI7-F1
#
_cell.length_a   1.000
_cell.length_b   1.000
_cell.length_c   1.000
_cell.angle_alpha   90.00
_cell.angle_beta   90.00
_cell.angle_gamma   90.00
#
_symmetry.space_group_name_H-M   'P 1'
#
loop_
_entity.id
_entity.type
_entity.pdbx_description
1 polymer ?
#
loop_
_entity_poly.entity_id
_entity_poly.type
_entity_poly.pdbx_seq_one_letter_code
_entity_poly.pdbx_strand_id
1 'polypeptide(L)'
;MISLDNVTLIGVDCVQIERLILAAEISQLNLRFKEVKLLTHLESNHPQVVRIPELNSVTAYSKFVIKELYKYVDTEYALLIQHDGYVLNAAAWSPNFLDFDYIGAPTDWGMGNGGFSLRSKKLLQCAGQLDNVNQFHPEDVMLCKKYRSALENRGMRFANLETAFNFSVENYIWNGQFGFHNADISNWNSDALSKHPRLKNRFLKLKTSKKQCKIKLTYVVQIYEESPTAKPFMELLKIYAQYSADVLRQIHFVFVDDHSNPPLQIPTQINLNYTLLRITENIPWNQAGARNLGVTYAKSDYVILTDIDVVFPETLLERLLNFELPADAIFKFKTICNLQPVVPHFNTFFTSKKVFWKSNGVDEAFSGAYGFEDLYFYYLQKALGTKFYVHSASNIVYREHTQNKLTLHNHLSRDKGRNQKLYEEKMSELKHLENPLDARSTIYLNFGWSVVQSKTFNTSS
;
A
#
# COMPACT_ATOMS: atom_id res chain seq x y z
N MET A 1 -27.85 -25.39 13.37
CA MET A 1 -27.21 -25.05 12.09
C MET A 1 -28.32 -24.55 11.16
N ILE A 2 -28.17 -23.37 10.59
CA ILE A 2 -29.18 -22.76 9.70
C ILE A 2 -28.95 -23.31 8.28
N SER A 3 -29.99 -23.84 7.64
CA SER A 3 -29.92 -24.34 6.26
C SER A 3 -30.28 -23.24 5.26
N LEU A 4 -29.41 -23.03 4.27
CA LEU A 4 -29.57 -22.08 3.17
C LEU A 4 -29.68 -22.87 1.86
N ASP A 5 -30.79 -23.57 1.68
CA ASP A 5 -31.00 -24.54 0.61
C ASP A 5 -31.15 -23.92 -0.79
N ASN A 6 -31.24 -22.58 -0.87
CA ASN A 6 -31.29 -21.80 -2.11
C ASN A 6 -30.10 -20.85 -2.29
N VAL A 7 -29.02 -21.01 -1.50
CA VAL A 7 -27.82 -20.17 -1.56
C VAL A 7 -26.59 -21.00 -1.91
N THR A 8 -25.84 -20.56 -2.91
CA THR A 8 -24.47 -21.01 -3.22
C THR A 8 -23.50 -20.09 -2.50
N LEU A 9 -22.61 -20.63 -1.65
CA LEU A 9 -21.45 -19.90 -1.19
C LEU A 9 -20.40 -19.90 -2.29
N ILE A 10 -20.00 -18.73 -2.78
CA ILE A 10 -19.07 -18.63 -3.91
C ILE A 10 -17.94 -17.66 -3.60
N GLY A 11 -16.74 -17.98 -4.05
CA GLY A 11 -15.60 -17.07 -3.95
C GLY A 11 -14.62 -17.29 -5.09
N VAL A 12 -13.78 -16.31 -5.38
CA VAL A 12 -12.78 -16.38 -6.45
C VAL A 12 -11.43 -15.92 -5.90
N ASP A 13 -10.38 -16.75 -6.05
CA ASP A 13 -9.03 -16.39 -5.62
C ASP A 13 -7.97 -17.04 -6.51
N CYS A 14 -7.34 -16.25 -7.38
CA CYS A 14 -6.26 -16.69 -8.25
C CYS A 14 -4.86 -16.41 -7.69
N VAL A 15 -4.73 -15.98 -6.42
CA VAL A 15 -3.42 -15.65 -5.82
C VAL A 15 -3.04 -16.69 -4.77
N GLN A 16 -3.97 -17.02 -3.87
CA GLN A 16 -3.72 -17.99 -2.80
C GLN A 16 -5.05 -18.65 -2.40
N ILE A 17 -5.29 -19.87 -2.86
CA ILE A 17 -6.59 -20.54 -2.66
C ILE A 17 -6.84 -20.91 -1.18
N GLU A 18 -5.78 -21.12 -0.39
CA GLU A 18 -5.87 -21.60 1.00
C GLU A 18 -6.56 -20.61 1.94
N ARG A 19 -6.41 -19.30 1.69
CA ARG A 19 -7.05 -18.24 2.47
C ARG A 19 -8.55 -18.15 2.16
N LEU A 20 -8.95 -18.39 0.91
CA LEU A 20 -10.37 -18.47 0.53
C LEU A 20 -11.02 -19.76 1.06
N ILE A 21 -10.32 -20.90 1.01
CA ILE A 21 -10.78 -22.14 1.65
C ILE A 21 -11.05 -21.91 3.14
N LEU A 22 -10.14 -21.22 3.84
CA LEU A 22 -10.35 -20.90 5.26
C LEU A 22 -11.62 -20.04 5.46
N ALA A 23 -11.81 -18.99 4.67
CA ALA A 23 -12.98 -18.12 4.73
C ALA A 23 -14.29 -18.91 4.51
N ALA A 24 -14.29 -19.85 3.57
CA ALA A 24 -15.42 -20.72 3.29
C ALA A 24 -15.69 -21.71 4.43
N GLU A 25 -14.66 -22.32 5.01
CA GLU A 25 -14.78 -23.22 6.16
C GLU A 25 -15.34 -22.51 7.39
N ILE A 26 -14.88 -21.28 7.68
CA ILE A 26 -15.42 -20.46 8.77
C ILE A 26 -16.88 -20.11 8.51
N SER A 27 -17.22 -19.74 7.26
CA SER A 27 -18.60 -19.40 6.89
C SER A 27 -19.58 -20.56 7.07
N GLN A 28 -19.09 -21.80 7.02
CA GLN A 28 -19.88 -23.03 7.14
C GLN A 28 -20.02 -23.54 8.59
N LEU A 29 -19.43 -22.87 9.59
CA LEU A 29 -19.45 -23.37 10.99
C LEU A 29 -20.87 -23.58 11.54
N ASN A 30 -21.78 -22.65 11.23
CA ASN A 30 -23.17 -22.67 11.70
C ASN A 30 -24.20 -22.54 10.58
N LEU A 31 -23.75 -22.56 9.33
CA LEU A 31 -24.56 -22.48 8.11
C LEU A 31 -24.32 -23.69 7.24
N ARG A 32 -25.38 -24.21 6.63
CA ARG A 32 -25.30 -25.22 5.59
C ARG A 32 -25.80 -24.61 4.28
N PHE A 33 -24.87 -24.34 3.36
CA PHE A 33 -25.21 -23.90 2.01
C PHE A 33 -25.61 -25.10 1.15
N LYS A 34 -26.47 -24.85 0.15
CA LYS A 34 -26.83 -25.87 -0.85
C LYS A 34 -25.61 -26.33 -1.63
N GLU A 35 -24.76 -25.38 -2.01
CA GLU A 35 -23.50 -25.59 -2.71
C GLU A 35 -22.42 -24.64 -2.23
N VAL A 36 -21.16 -25.05 -2.37
CA VAL A 36 -19.99 -24.21 -2.12
C VAL A 36 -19.01 -24.37 -3.27
N LYS A 37 -18.65 -23.26 -3.92
CA LYS A 37 -17.78 -23.23 -5.10
C LYS A 37 -16.67 -22.20 -4.93
N LEU A 38 -15.43 -22.67 -4.86
CA LEU A 38 -14.23 -21.84 -4.69
C LEU A 38 -13.47 -21.82 -6.01
N LEU A 39 -13.59 -20.73 -6.75
CA LEU A 39 -13.13 -20.61 -8.12
C LEU A 39 -11.66 -20.17 -8.16
N THR A 40 -10.81 -20.93 -8.86
CA THR A 40 -9.40 -20.56 -9.05
C THR A 40 -8.78 -21.22 -10.28
N HIS A 41 -7.67 -20.69 -10.76
CA HIS A 41 -6.82 -21.37 -11.73
C HIS A 41 -5.75 -22.25 -11.07
N LEU A 42 -5.57 -22.16 -9.74
CA LEU A 42 -4.56 -22.93 -9.03
C LEU A 42 -4.96 -24.40 -8.91
N GLU A 43 -3.97 -25.28 -8.79
CA GLU A 43 -4.24 -26.69 -8.46
C GLU A 43 -4.66 -26.82 -6.99
N SER A 44 -5.69 -27.62 -6.74
CA SER A 44 -6.14 -27.94 -5.40
C SER A 44 -6.87 -29.27 -5.38
N ASN A 45 -6.64 -30.06 -4.33
CA ASN A 45 -7.37 -31.30 -4.08
C ASN A 45 -8.63 -31.06 -3.22
N HIS A 46 -8.97 -29.81 -2.92
CA HIS A 46 -10.12 -29.50 -2.09
C HIS A 46 -11.43 -29.69 -2.89
N PRO A 47 -12.42 -30.45 -2.37
CA PRO A 47 -13.58 -30.88 -3.17
C PRO A 47 -14.51 -29.73 -3.60
N GLN A 48 -14.45 -28.59 -2.90
CA GLN A 48 -15.25 -27.39 -3.23
C GLN A 48 -14.53 -26.47 -4.24
N VAL A 49 -13.29 -26.80 -4.66
CA VAL A 49 -12.55 -25.98 -5.62
C VAL A 49 -12.96 -26.32 -7.05
N VAL A 50 -13.24 -25.29 -7.84
CA VAL A 50 -13.61 -25.40 -9.26
C VAL A 50 -12.62 -24.61 -10.09
N ARG A 51 -12.04 -25.27 -11.12
CA ARG A 51 -11.07 -24.65 -12.03
C ARG A 51 -11.74 -23.61 -12.92
N ILE A 52 -11.13 -22.43 -13.01
CA ILE A 52 -11.47 -21.36 -13.96
C ILE A 52 -10.18 -20.88 -14.68
N PRO A 53 -10.29 -20.10 -15.77
CA PRO A 53 -9.13 -19.41 -16.34
C PRO A 53 -8.46 -18.46 -15.34
N GLU A 54 -7.16 -18.25 -15.50
CA GLU A 54 -6.40 -17.32 -14.66
C GLU A 54 -6.93 -15.89 -14.78
N LEU A 55 -7.15 -15.26 -13.63
CA LEU A 55 -7.52 -13.86 -13.49
C LEU A 55 -6.31 -13.09 -12.93
N ASN A 56 -5.55 -12.44 -13.81
CA ASN A 56 -4.27 -11.81 -13.50
C ASN A 56 -4.36 -10.31 -13.12
N SER A 57 -5.57 -9.78 -12.93
CA SER A 57 -5.78 -8.39 -12.49
C SER A 57 -7.12 -8.21 -11.80
N VAL A 58 -7.23 -7.15 -11.00
CA VAL A 58 -8.51 -6.75 -10.37
C VAL A 58 -9.60 -6.43 -11.39
N THR A 59 -9.23 -5.89 -12.56
CA THR A 59 -10.17 -5.65 -13.66
C THR A 59 -10.64 -6.94 -14.30
N ALA A 60 -9.75 -7.93 -14.46
CA ALA A 60 -10.14 -9.27 -14.94
C ALA A 60 -11.09 -9.95 -13.95
N TYR A 61 -10.82 -9.85 -12.64
CA TYR A 61 -11.74 -10.30 -11.59
C TYR A 61 -13.11 -9.63 -11.71
N SER A 62 -13.18 -8.30 -11.72
CA SER A 62 -14.45 -7.59 -11.76
C SER A 62 -15.23 -7.87 -13.06
N LYS A 63 -14.54 -8.00 -14.19
CA LYS A 63 -15.13 -8.42 -15.47
C LYS A 63 -15.70 -9.84 -15.38
N PHE A 64 -14.95 -10.79 -14.81
CA PHE A 64 -15.41 -12.15 -14.60
C PHE A 64 -16.66 -12.18 -13.70
N VAL A 65 -16.65 -11.42 -12.60
CA VAL A 65 -17.80 -11.34 -11.69
C VAL A 65 -19.06 -10.83 -12.40
N ILE A 66 -18.93 -9.79 -13.23
CA ILE A 66 -20.07 -9.21 -13.96
C ILE A 66 -20.53 -10.13 -15.10
N LYS A 67 -19.61 -10.72 -15.87
CA LYS A 67 -19.92 -11.37 -17.15
C LYS A 67 -20.04 -12.90 -17.08
N GLU A 68 -19.42 -13.53 -16.09
CA GLU A 68 -19.20 -14.98 -16.11
C GLU A 68 -19.66 -15.69 -14.83
N LEU A 69 -19.70 -15.00 -13.67
CA LEU A 69 -19.98 -15.64 -12.37
C LEU A 69 -21.31 -16.40 -12.32
N TYR A 70 -22.35 -15.90 -13.00
CA TYR A 70 -23.67 -16.55 -13.03
C TYR A 70 -23.63 -17.97 -13.58
N LYS A 71 -22.63 -18.32 -14.41
CA LYS A 71 -22.45 -19.66 -15.00
C LYS A 71 -22.02 -20.69 -13.95
N TYR A 72 -21.57 -20.24 -12.79
CA TYR A 72 -21.10 -21.08 -11.68
C TYR A 72 -22.09 -21.14 -10.52
N VAL A 73 -23.21 -20.43 -10.58
CA VAL A 73 -24.23 -20.39 -9.52
C VAL A 73 -25.42 -21.20 -9.98
N ASP A 74 -25.74 -22.30 -9.29
CA ASP A 74 -26.88 -23.17 -9.65
C ASP A 74 -28.15 -22.87 -8.84
N THR A 75 -28.02 -22.15 -7.73
CA THR A 75 -29.11 -21.78 -6.83
C THR A 75 -29.71 -20.40 -7.15
N GLU A 76 -30.76 -20.02 -6.43
CA GLU A 76 -31.42 -18.71 -6.59
C GLU A 76 -30.52 -17.54 -6.18
N TYR A 77 -29.69 -17.73 -5.17
CA TYR A 77 -28.78 -16.71 -4.64
C TYR A 77 -27.35 -17.20 -4.57
N ALA A 78 -26.42 -16.26 -4.70
CA ALA A 78 -25.01 -16.42 -4.46
C ALA A 78 -24.59 -15.52 -3.29
N LEU A 79 -23.99 -16.10 -2.25
CA LEU A 79 -23.26 -15.35 -1.25
C LEU A 79 -21.80 -15.31 -1.68
N LEU A 80 -21.39 -14.19 -2.25
CA LEU A 80 -20.01 -13.94 -2.68
C LEU A 80 -19.15 -13.61 -1.46
N ILE A 81 -18.06 -14.34 -1.29
CA ILE A 81 -17.05 -14.13 -0.25
C ILE A 81 -15.65 -13.93 -0.85
N GLN A 82 -14.80 -13.24 -0.11
CA GLN A 82 -13.38 -13.14 -0.34
C GLN A 82 -12.60 -13.61 0.89
N HIS A 83 -11.27 -13.72 0.77
CA HIS A 83 -10.43 -14.20 1.86
C HIS A 83 -10.48 -13.32 3.12
N ASP A 84 -10.89 -12.07 2.98
CA ASP A 84 -11.07 -11.05 4.02
C ASP A 84 -12.50 -10.47 4.04
N GLY A 85 -13.45 -11.16 3.41
CA GLY A 85 -14.86 -10.87 3.53
C GLY A 85 -15.70 -12.14 3.57
N TYR A 86 -16.17 -12.52 4.76
CA TYR A 86 -16.86 -13.80 4.99
C TYR A 86 -17.78 -13.75 6.22
N VAL A 87 -18.54 -14.83 6.45
CA VAL A 87 -19.52 -14.88 7.54
C VAL A 87 -18.82 -15.07 8.89
N LEU A 88 -19.19 -14.26 9.89
CA LEU A 88 -18.75 -14.43 11.28
C LEU A 88 -19.89 -14.67 12.26
N ASN A 89 -21.10 -14.19 11.95
CA ASN A 89 -22.27 -14.33 12.81
C ASN A 89 -23.46 -14.92 12.04
N ALA A 90 -23.50 -16.24 11.97
CA ALA A 90 -24.62 -16.96 11.37
C ALA A 90 -25.98 -16.63 12.01
N ALA A 91 -26.02 -16.26 13.30
CA ALA A 91 -27.26 -15.93 14.00
C ALA A 91 -27.88 -14.60 13.53
N ALA A 92 -27.11 -13.74 12.87
CA ALA A 92 -27.61 -12.52 12.23
C ALA A 92 -28.20 -12.76 10.83
N TRP A 93 -28.23 -14.00 10.34
CA TRP A 93 -28.92 -14.31 9.09
C TRP A 93 -30.42 -13.97 9.22
N SER A 94 -30.92 -13.20 8.26
CA SER A 94 -32.34 -12.85 8.13
C SER A 94 -32.89 -13.40 6.82
N PRO A 95 -34.01 -14.14 6.81
CA PRO A 95 -34.68 -14.55 5.58
C PRO A 95 -35.02 -13.37 4.65
N ASN A 96 -35.27 -12.17 5.21
CA ASN A 96 -35.58 -10.96 4.45
C ASN A 96 -34.40 -10.49 3.57
N PHE A 97 -33.19 -11.00 3.79
CA PHE A 97 -32.07 -10.78 2.85
C PHE A 97 -32.39 -11.33 1.45
N LEU A 98 -33.24 -12.35 1.36
CA LEU A 98 -33.65 -12.93 0.09
C LEU A 98 -34.70 -12.05 -0.63
N ASP A 99 -35.22 -10.98 -0.04
CA ASP A 99 -36.14 -10.06 -0.72
C ASP A 99 -35.45 -9.16 -1.76
N PHE A 100 -34.11 -9.17 -1.77
CA PHE A 100 -33.27 -8.31 -2.57
C PHE A 100 -32.35 -9.10 -3.49
N ASP A 101 -32.04 -8.49 -4.62
CA ASP A 101 -31.16 -9.00 -5.66
C ASP A 101 -29.70 -8.66 -5.44
N TYR A 102 -29.43 -7.60 -4.68
CA TYR A 102 -28.09 -7.24 -4.24
C TYR A 102 -28.13 -6.71 -2.81
N ILE A 103 -27.27 -7.26 -1.96
CA ILE A 103 -26.95 -6.73 -0.63
C ILE A 103 -25.44 -6.71 -0.45
N GLY A 104 -24.90 -5.56 -0.09
CA GLY A 104 -23.51 -5.34 0.32
C GLY A 104 -23.46 -4.55 1.62
N ALA A 105 -22.36 -3.86 1.87
CA ALA A 105 -22.19 -3.00 3.04
C ALA A 105 -22.70 -1.58 2.76
N PRO A 106 -23.06 -0.80 3.80
CA PRO A 106 -23.26 0.63 3.67
C PRO A 106 -21.96 1.33 3.23
N THR A 107 -22.08 2.32 2.34
CA THR A 107 -20.99 3.18 1.85
C THR A 107 -21.46 4.63 1.80
N ASP A 108 -20.54 5.59 1.68
CA ASP A 108 -20.88 7.02 1.57
C ASP A 108 -21.80 7.35 0.38
N TRP A 109 -21.82 6.50 -0.64
CA TRP A 109 -22.62 6.67 -1.85
C TRP A 109 -23.84 5.74 -1.90
N GLY A 110 -24.16 5.05 -0.80
CA GLY A 110 -25.29 4.14 -0.68
C GLY A 110 -24.86 2.77 -0.20
N MET A 111 -24.88 1.78 -1.07
CA MET A 111 -24.57 0.40 -0.70
C MET A 111 -23.82 -0.30 -1.84
N GLY A 112 -22.77 -1.02 -1.45
CA GLY A 112 -21.86 -1.76 -2.32
C GLY A 112 -20.90 -2.56 -1.45
N ASN A 113 -20.45 -3.70 -1.96
CA ASN A 113 -19.38 -4.48 -1.34
C ASN A 113 -19.03 -5.62 -2.30
N GLY A 114 -17.88 -5.53 -2.96
CA GLY A 114 -17.37 -6.57 -3.84
C GLY A 114 -16.94 -7.84 -3.11
N GLY A 115 -16.40 -7.68 -1.90
CA GLY A 115 -15.74 -8.75 -1.14
C GLY A 115 -16.65 -9.55 -0.21
N PHE A 116 -17.83 -9.04 0.13
CA PHE A 116 -18.88 -9.78 0.82
C PHE A 116 -20.27 -9.27 0.41
N SER A 117 -20.96 -10.01 -0.45
CA SER A 117 -22.30 -9.61 -0.93
C SER A 117 -23.22 -10.78 -1.23
N LEU A 118 -24.52 -10.59 -0.98
CA LEU A 118 -25.56 -11.48 -1.47
C LEU A 118 -26.04 -10.97 -2.83
N ARG A 119 -26.08 -11.84 -3.83
CA ARG A 119 -26.49 -11.51 -5.20
C ARG A 119 -27.44 -12.58 -5.71
N SER A 120 -28.59 -12.21 -6.26
CA SER A 120 -29.46 -13.19 -6.91
C SER A 120 -28.86 -13.66 -8.23
N LYS A 121 -29.11 -14.93 -8.60
CA LYS A 121 -28.70 -15.48 -9.89
C LYS A 121 -29.30 -14.69 -11.05
N LYS A 122 -30.54 -14.23 -10.91
CA LYS A 122 -31.18 -13.38 -11.93
C LYS A 122 -30.47 -12.04 -12.12
N LEU A 123 -29.96 -11.41 -11.05
CA LEU A 123 -29.13 -10.20 -11.18
C LEU A 123 -27.80 -10.48 -11.87
N LEU A 124 -27.12 -11.57 -11.49
CA LEU A 124 -25.85 -11.94 -12.12
C LEU A 124 -26.03 -12.26 -13.61
N GLN A 125 -27.09 -12.97 -13.98
CA GLN A 125 -27.45 -13.25 -15.38
C GLN A 125 -27.78 -11.97 -16.14
N CYS A 126 -28.62 -11.11 -15.55
CA CYS A 126 -29.02 -9.83 -16.12
C CYS A 126 -27.79 -8.94 -16.40
N ALA A 127 -26.90 -8.78 -15.43
CA ALA A 127 -25.65 -8.03 -15.58
C ALA A 127 -24.71 -8.66 -16.64
N GLY A 128 -24.62 -9.99 -16.67
CA GLY A 128 -23.85 -10.73 -17.67
C GLY A 128 -24.31 -10.44 -19.09
N GLN A 129 -25.62 -10.31 -19.28
CA GLN A 129 -26.28 -10.08 -20.56
C GLN A 129 -26.52 -8.60 -20.89
N LEU A 130 -26.15 -7.66 -20.01
CA LEU A 130 -26.26 -6.24 -20.33
C LEU A 130 -25.38 -5.88 -21.54
N ASP A 131 -26.02 -5.31 -22.55
CA ASP A 131 -25.36 -4.64 -23.67
C ASP A 131 -24.65 -3.36 -23.20
N ASN A 132 -23.65 -2.92 -23.96
CA ASN A 132 -22.95 -1.64 -23.74
C ASN A 132 -22.23 -1.50 -22.38
N VAL A 133 -21.83 -2.62 -21.76
CA VAL A 133 -20.96 -2.60 -20.57
C VAL A 133 -19.51 -2.32 -21.00
N ASN A 134 -19.03 -1.12 -20.70
CA ASN A 134 -17.69 -0.63 -21.08
C ASN A 134 -16.74 -0.42 -19.89
N GLN A 135 -17.22 -0.54 -18.65
CA GLN A 135 -16.39 -0.49 -17.45
C GLN A 135 -16.81 -1.62 -16.52
N PHE A 136 -15.82 -2.21 -15.86
CA PHE A 136 -16.04 -3.41 -15.06
C PHE A 136 -15.62 -3.24 -13.61
N HIS A 137 -14.67 -2.35 -13.30
CA HIS A 137 -14.02 -2.28 -12.00
C HIS A 137 -14.23 -0.92 -11.31
N PRO A 138 -14.48 -0.90 -9.98
CA PRO A 138 -14.86 -2.03 -9.13
C PRO A 138 -16.25 -2.58 -9.50
N GLU A 139 -16.45 -3.90 -9.44
CA GLU A 139 -17.68 -4.51 -9.96
C GLU A 139 -18.92 -4.14 -9.16
N ASP A 140 -18.80 -3.99 -7.85
CA ASP A 140 -19.87 -3.58 -6.97
C ASP A 140 -20.29 -2.13 -7.25
N VAL A 141 -19.33 -1.21 -7.45
CA VAL A 141 -19.61 0.16 -7.90
C VAL A 141 -20.29 0.14 -9.28
N MET A 142 -19.83 -0.74 -10.19
CA MET A 142 -20.47 -0.87 -11.49
C MET A 142 -21.91 -1.36 -11.37
N LEU A 143 -22.19 -2.37 -10.56
CA LEU A 143 -23.55 -2.93 -10.39
C LEU A 143 -24.47 -2.00 -9.58
N CYS A 144 -24.00 -1.46 -8.46
CA CYS A 144 -24.79 -0.70 -7.49
C CYS A 144 -24.87 0.81 -7.79
N LYS A 145 -24.04 1.34 -8.69
CA LYS A 145 -24.06 2.77 -9.04
C LYS A 145 -24.20 2.98 -10.54
N LYS A 146 -23.25 2.49 -11.33
CA LYS A 146 -23.20 2.84 -12.77
C LYS A 146 -24.33 2.17 -13.57
N TYR A 147 -24.53 0.88 -13.39
CA TYR A 147 -25.51 0.08 -14.12
C TYR A 147 -26.78 -0.19 -13.33
N ARG A 148 -26.88 0.36 -12.11
CA ARG A 148 -28.01 0.15 -11.21
C ARG A 148 -29.34 0.47 -11.86
N SER A 149 -29.50 1.66 -12.46
CA SER A 149 -30.76 2.03 -13.11
C SER A 149 -31.15 1.09 -14.24
N ALA A 150 -30.17 0.57 -15.01
CA ALA A 150 -30.44 -0.40 -16.07
C ALA A 150 -30.86 -1.78 -15.52
N LEU A 151 -30.41 -2.14 -14.32
CA LEU A 151 -30.77 -3.37 -13.61
C LEU A 151 -32.14 -3.21 -12.92
N GLU A 152 -32.41 -2.07 -12.27
CA GLU A 152 -33.71 -1.74 -11.65
C GLU A 152 -34.82 -1.68 -12.70
N ASN A 153 -34.56 -1.11 -13.89
CA ASN A 153 -35.50 -1.13 -15.02
C ASN A 153 -35.80 -2.56 -15.53
N ARG A 154 -34.94 -3.54 -15.21
CA ARG A 154 -35.15 -4.97 -15.48
C ARG A 154 -35.70 -5.72 -14.25
N GLY A 155 -36.19 -5.00 -13.25
CA GLY A 155 -36.86 -5.54 -12.07
C GLY A 155 -35.94 -6.00 -10.95
N MET A 156 -34.65 -5.62 -10.97
CA MET A 156 -33.72 -5.97 -9.88
C MET A 156 -33.92 -5.05 -8.67
N ARG A 157 -33.90 -5.62 -7.47
CA ARG A 157 -34.11 -4.90 -6.20
C ARG A 157 -32.82 -4.80 -5.40
N PHE A 158 -32.33 -3.60 -5.12
CA PHE A 158 -31.17 -3.38 -4.25
C PHE A 158 -31.63 -3.12 -2.81
N ALA A 159 -30.93 -3.69 -1.83
CA ALA A 159 -31.23 -3.45 -0.41
C ALA A 159 -31.10 -1.98 -0.01
N ASN A 160 -31.92 -1.58 0.98
CA ASN A 160 -31.79 -0.30 1.66
C ASN A 160 -30.61 -0.30 2.65
N LEU A 161 -30.25 0.88 3.16
CA LEU A 161 -29.11 1.04 4.08
C LEU A 161 -29.27 0.27 5.39
N GLU A 162 -30.49 0.18 5.92
CA GLU A 162 -30.75 -0.56 7.16
C GLU A 162 -30.48 -2.06 6.99
N THR A 163 -30.98 -2.64 5.89
CA THR A 163 -30.71 -4.04 5.54
C THR A 163 -29.22 -4.27 5.30
N ALA A 164 -28.57 -3.35 4.58
CA ALA A 164 -27.13 -3.42 4.33
C ALA A 164 -26.31 -3.37 5.62
N PHE A 165 -26.67 -2.49 6.56
CA PHE A 165 -26.02 -2.36 7.86
C PHE A 165 -26.14 -3.62 8.71
N ASN A 166 -27.30 -4.29 8.68
CA ASN A 166 -27.50 -5.55 9.38
C ASN A 166 -26.77 -6.73 8.69
N PHE A 167 -26.65 -6.67 7.37
CA PHE A 167 -26.00 -7.70 6.56
C PHE A 167 -24.48 -7.70 6.71
N SER A 168 -23.82 -6.56 6.53
CA SER A 168 -22.36 -6.50 6.59
C SER A 168 -21.81 -5.11 6.85
N VAL A 169 -20.51 -5.08 7.17
CA VAL A 169 -19.71 -3.87 7.32
C VAL A 169 -18.45 -3.98 6.46
N GLU A 170 -18.01 -2.86 5.90
CA GLU A 170 -16.78 -2.77 5.11
C GLU A 170 -15.88 -1.67 5.65
N ASN A 171 -14.59 -1.94 5.88
CA ASN A 171 -13.59 -0.95 6.35
C ASN A 171 -13.87 -0.27 7.72
N TYR A 172 -14.84 -0.74 8.50
CA TYR A 172 -15.11 -0.26 9.87
C TYR A 172 -14.99 -1.39 10.90
N ILE A 173 -15.32 -1.11 12.17
CA ILE A 173 -15.34 -2.12 13.23
C ILE A 173 -16.56 -3.03 13.05
N TRP A 174 -16.33 -4.34 13.01
CA TRP A 174 -17.38 -5.33 13.01
C TRP A 174 -18.04 -5.42 14.40
N ASN A 175 -19.37 -5.33 14.40
CA ASN A 175 -20.18 -5.26 15.61
C ASN A 175 -21.40 -6.18 15.53
N GLY A 176 -21.18 -7.42 15.11
CA GLY A 176 -22.21 -8.46 15.11
C GLY A 176 -23.04 -8.59 13.84
N GLN A 177 -22.69 -7.90 12.74
CA GLN A 177 -23.31 -8.11 11.43
C GLN A 177 -23.14 -9.55 10.94
N PHE A 178 -23.99 -10.00 10.01
CA PHE A 178 -23.92 -11.35 9.45
C PHE A 178 -22.52 -11.70 8.91
N GLY A 179 -21.93 -10.80 8.11
CA GLY A 179 -20.53 -10.88 7.69
C GLY A 179 -19.82 -9.53 7.70
N PHE A 180 -18.66 -9.50 7.06
CA PHE A 180 -17.81 -8.32 6.98
C PHE A 180 -16.99 -8.34 5.69
N HIS A 181 -16.32 -7.23 5.39
CA HIS A 181 -15.26 -7.16 4.38
C HIS A 181 -14.19 -6.15 4.83
N ASN A 182 -12.91 -6.55 4.84
CA ASN A 182 -11.78 -5.71 5.25
C ASN A 182 -12.02 -4.88 6.55
N ALA A 183 -12.70 -5.47 7.53
CA ALA A 183 -13.15 -4.81 8.76
C ALA A 183 -12.31 -5.22 9.97
N ASP A 184 -12.32 -4.40 11.03
CA ASP A 184 -11.75 -4.82 12.32
C ASP A 184 -12.68 -5.83 13.00
N ILE A 185 -12.23 -7.08 13.06
CA ILE A 185 -12.94 -8.20 13.69
C ILE A 185 -12.41 -8.50 15.10
N SER A 186 -11.77 -7.54 15.75
CA SER A 186 -11.28 -7.64 17.14
C SER A 186 -12.37 -8.08 18.13
N ASN A 187 -13.61 -7.66 17.89
CA ASN A 187 -14.78 -8.04 18.68
C ASN A 187 -15.31 -9.45 18.40
N TRP A 188 -14.81 -10.15 17.39
CA TRP A 188 -15.25 -11.50 17.10
C TRP A 188 -14.70 -12.49 18.13
N ASN A 189 -15.62 -13.12 18.88
CA ASN A 189 -15.25 -14.18 19.80
C ASN A 189 -14.81 -15.45 19.03
N SER A 190 -13.51 -15.55 18.77
CA SER A 190 -12.90 -16.68 18.09
C SER A 190 -12.96 -18.01 18.86
N ASP A 191 -13.51 -18.03 20.08
CA ASP A 191 -13.79 -19.29 20.80
C ASP A 191 -14.82 -20.16 20.08
N ALA A 192 -15.57 -19.61 19.13
CA ALA A 192 -16.34 -20.41 18.17
C ALA A 192 -15.47 -21.46 17.44
N LEU A 193 -14.18 -21.18 17.25
CA LEU A 193 -13.20 -22.10 16.63
C LEU A 193 -12.62 -23.13 17.62
N SER A 194 -12.89 -23.02 18.93
CA SER A 194 -12.36 -23.96 19.94
C SER A 194 -12.75 -25.42 19.66
N LYS A 195 -13.96 -25.63 19.13
CA LYS A 195 -14.48 -26.94 18.70
C LYS A 195 -13.84 -27.45 17.39
N HIS A 196 -13.05 -26.61 16.71
CA HIS A 196 -12.38 -26.91 15.45
C HIS A 196 -10.88 -26.58 15.52
N PRO A 197 -10.06 -27.37 16.26
CA PRO A 197 -8.66 -27.03 16.54
C PRO A 197 -7.80 -26.81 15.30
N ARG A 198 -8.03 -27.60 14.23
CA ARG A 198 -7.34 -27.42 12.93
C ARG A 198 -7.67 -26.07 12.30
N LEU A 199 -8.95 -25.69 12.31
CA LEU A 199 -9.43 -24.41 11.78
C LEU A 199 -8.91 -23.24 12.63
N LYS A 200 -8.94 -23.37 13.96
CA LYS A 200 -8.36 -22.40 14.90
C LYS A 200 -6.88 -22.18 14.63
N ASN A 201 -6.10 -23.24 14.44
CA ASN A 201 -4.67 -23.12 14.14
C ASN A 201 -4.41 -22.45 12.79
N ARG A 202 -5.18 -22.79 11.74
CA ARG A 202 -5.09 -22.13 10.42
C ARG A 202 -5.44 -20.65 10.52
N PHE A 203 -6.55 -20.32 11.20
CA PHE A 203 -6.97 -18.95 11.45
C PHE A 203 -5.94 -18.16 12.23
N LEU A 204 -5.39 -18.73 13.32
CA LEU A 204 -4.34 -18.09 14.11
C LEU A 204 -3.06 -17.88 13.29
N LYS A 205 -2.63 -18.87 12.49
CA LYS A 205 -1.45 -18.76 11.62
C LYS A 205 -1.60 -17.66 10.57
N LEU A 206 -2.80 -17.51 9.99
CA LEU A 206 -3.11 -16.45 9.03
C LEU A 206 -3.33 -15.08 9.71
N LYS A 207 -3.89 -15.06 10.93
CA LYS A 207 -4.02 -13.86 11.74
C LYS A 207 -2.67 -13.38 12.23
N THR A 208 -1.74 -14.26 12.63
CA THR A 208 -0.37 -13.90 12.99
C THR A 208 0.45 -13.49 11.76
N SER A 209 0.23 -14.08 10.59
CA SER A 209 0.83 -13.56 9.35
C SER A 209 0.27 -12.19 8.94
N LYS A 210 -1.01 -11.87 9.26
CA LYS A 210 -1.56 -10.51 9.16
C LYS A 210 -1.06 -9.57 10.27
N LYS A 211 -0.84 -10.08 11.50
CA LYS A 211 -0.35 -9.31 12.68
C LYS A 211 1.14 -9.00 12.62
N GLN A 212 1.88 -9.73 11.78
CA GLN A 212 3.27 -9.44 11.45
C GLN A 212 3.31 -8.87 10.03
N CYS A 213 2.72 -7.68 9.84
CA CYS A 213 2.96 -6.93 8.62
C CYS A 213 4.45 -6.56 8.59
N LYS A 214 5.26 -7.36 7.88
CA LYS A 214 6.68 -7.07 7.66
C LYS A 214 6.75 -5.70 6.98
N ILE A 215 7.57 -4.80 7.50
CA ILE A 215 7.92 -3.58 6.78
C ILE A 215 8.55 -4.01 5.46
N LYS A 216 7.87 -3.70 4.34
CA LYS A 216 8.32 -4.04 2.98
C LYS A 216 9.12 -2.91 2.35
N LEU A 217 8.88 -1.68 2.79
CA LEU A 217 9.44 -0.47 2.21
C LEU A 217 9.86 0.50 3.31
N THR A 218 11.00 1.15 3.15
CA THR A 218 11.44 2.24 4.01
C THR A 218 11.49 3.51 3.19
N TYR A 219 10.78 4.54 3.64
CA TYR A 219 10.81 5.88 3.07
C TYR A 219 11.79 6.74 3.87
N VAL A 220 12.89 7.13 3.25
CA VAL A 220 13.94 7.94 3.87
C VAL A 220 13.87 9.37 3.33
N VAL A 221 13.76 10.33 4.25
CA VAL A 221 13.77 11.76 3.91
C VAL A 221 14.63 12.53 4.91
N GLN A 222 15.53 13.36 4.36
CA GLN A 222 16.32 14.33 5.11
C GLN A 222 15.56 15.65 5.20
N ILE A 223 15.69 16.35 6.33
CA ILE A 223 14.92 17.54 6.63
C ILE A 223 15.81 18.55 7.35
N TYR A 224 15.80 19.78 6.86
CA TYR A 224 16.38 20.93 7.56
C TYR A 224 15.41 22.09 7.44
N GLU A 225 14.89 22.58 8.56
CA GLU A 225 13.97 23.71 8.62
C GLU A 225 14.50 24.81 9.56
N GLU A 226 14.53 26.05 9.06
CA GLU A 226 14.84 27.28 9.78
C GLU A 226 13.71 28.30 9.57
N SER A 227 12.49 28.08 10.09
CA SER A 227 11.50 29.17 10.05
C SER A 227 10.29 29.02 10.97
N PRO A 228 9.78 30.13 11.54
CA PRO A 228 8.55 30.17 12.32
C PRO A 228 7.22 30.20 11.52
N THR A 229 7.21 30.32 10.17
CA THR A 229 5.96 30.49 9.38
C THR A 229 5.55 29.33 8.46
N ALA A 230 6.48 28.58 7.86
CA ALA A 230 6.18 27.42 7.01
C ALA A 230 6.62 26.12 7.71
N LYS A 231 5.82 25.05 7.60
CA LYS A 231 6.10 23.75 8.26
C LYS A 231 5.99 22.59 7.25
N PRO A 232 6.87 22.51 6.24
CA PRO A 232 6.76 21.53 5.16
C PRO A 232 6.81 20.09 5.66
N PHE A 233 7.51 19.81 6.76
CA PHE A 233 7.55 18.51 7.40
C PHE A 233 6.17 18.12 7.95
N MET A 234 5.52 19.06 8.65
CA MET A 234 4.18 18.84 9.18
C MET A 234 3.14 18.63 8.07
N GLU A 235 3.27 19.32 6.95
CA GLU A 235 2.41 19.09 5.78
C GLU A 235 2.62 17.70 5.18
N LEU A 236 3.88 17.27 5.02
CA LEU A 236 4.20 15.93 4.53
C LEU A 236 3.62 14.84 5.44
N LEU A 237 3.76 15.00 6.76
CA LEU A 237 3.17 14.09 7.74
C LEU A 237 1.65 14.04 7.64
N LYS A 238 0.98 15.19 7.47
CA LYS A 238 -0.48 15.24 7.33
C LYS A 238 -0.96 14.54 6.06
N ILE A 239 -0.23 14.69 4.94
CA ILE A 239 -0.54 14.00 3.69
C ILE A 239 -0.45 12.49 3.89
N TYR A 240 0.68 11.99 4.43
CA TYR A 240 0.85 10.55 4.63
C TYR A 240 -0.06 9.96 5.69
N ALA A 241 -0.44 10.72 6.73
CA ALA A 241 -1.39 10.27 7.74
C ALA A 241 -2.82 10.07 7.20
N GLN A 242 -3.13 10.53 5.98
CA GLN A 242 -4.42 10.31 5.32
C GLN A 242 -4.46 9.03 4.47
N TYR A 243 -3.33 8.36 4.26
CA TYR A 243 -3.29 7.15 3.45
C TYR A 243 -3.89 5.97 4.23
N SER A 244 -4.32 4.95 3.51
CA SER A 244 -4.92 3.75 4.08
C SER A 244 -4.00 3.04 5.07
N ALA A 245 -4.60 2.48 6.11
CA ALA A 245 -3.88 1.70 7.11
C ALA A 245 -3.16 0.48 6.49
N ASP A 246 -3.71 -0.09 5.42
CA ASP A 246 -3.12 -1.20 4.68
C ASP A 246 -1.77 -0.84 4.04
N VAL A 247 -1.63 0.36 3.51
CA VAL A 247 -0.37 0.89 2.97
C VAL A 247 0.57 1.24 4.11
N LEU A 248 0.11 2.08 5.05
CA LEU A 248 0.95 2.68 6.07
C LEU A 248 1.57 1.65 7.03
N ARG A 249 0.87 0.56 7.34
CA ARG A 249 1.40 -0.50 8.21
C ARG A 249 2.60 -1.23 7.60
N GLN A 250 2.79 -1.17 6.27
CA GLN A 250 3.86 -1.85 5.55
C GLN A 250 5.08 -0.95 5.25
N ILE A 251 4.98 0.35 5.53
CA ILE A 251 6.02 1.34 5.27
C ILE A 251 6.64 1.80 6.58
N HIS A 252 7.97 1.87 6.64
CA HIS A 252 8.71 2.54 7.72
C HIS A 252 9.24 3.88 7.22
N PHE A 253 8.86 4.97 7.88
CA PHE A 253 9.36 6.30 7.58
C PHE A 253 10.59 6.61 8.44
N VAL A 254 11.72 6.92 7.81
CA VAL A 254 12.91 7.43 8.50
C VAL A 254 13.04 8.90 8.17
N PHE A 255 12.77 9.72 9.18
CA PHE A 255 12.90 11.16 9.11
C PHE A 255 14.24 11.55 9.74
N VAL A 256 15.10 12.23 8.99
CA VAL A 256 16.42 12.67 9.46
C VAL A 256 16.40 14.19 9.59
N ASP A 257 16.27 14.67 10.82
CA ASP A 257 16.41 16.08 11.19
C ASP A 257 17.89 16.48 11.16
N ASP A 258 18.31 17.15 10.09
CA ASP A 258 19.67 17.65 9.85
C ASP A 258 19.89 18.97 10.57
N HIS A 259 19.68 18.95 11.90
CA HIS A 259 19.86 20.10 12.79
C HIS A 259 18.88 21.27 12.58
N SER A 260 17.60 20.99 12.30
CA SER A 260 16.55 22.02 12.21
C SER A 260 16.44 22.83 13.50
N ASN A 261 15.97 24.08 13.36
CA ASN A 261 15.71 24.99 14.46
C ASN A 261 14.30 25.62 14.34
N PRO A 262 13.36 25.28 15.25
CA PRO A 262 13.52 24.37 16.39
C PRO A 262 13.67 22.90 15.97
N PRO A 263 14.17 22.02 16.87
CA PRO A 263 14.23 20.58 16.62
C PRO A 263 12.88 20.00 16.23
N LEU A 264 12.87 19.08 15.26
CA LEU A 264 11.63 18.49 14.77
C LEU A 264 10.99 17.59 15.82
N GLN A 265 9.66 17.57 15.82
CA GLN A 265 8.86 16.64 16.61
C GLN A 265 7.68 16.14 15.80
N ILE A 266 7.36 14.86 15.96
CA ILE A 266 6.19 14.23 15.35
C ILE A 266 5.09 14.16 16.42
N PRO A 267 3.90 14.74 16.17
CA PRO A 267 2.79 14.68 17.11
C PRO A 267 2.30 13.23 17.35
N THR A 268 1.85 12.95 18.57
CA THR A 268 1.46 11.58 18.99
C THR A 268 0.28 11.01 18.19
N GLN A 269 -0.60 11.87 17.66
CA GLN A 269 -1.73 11.48 16.81
C GLN A 269 -1.33 10.94 15.43
N ILE A 270 -0.11 11.22 14.96
CA ILE A 270 0.36 10.70 13.67
C ILE A 270 0.55 9.19 13.79
N ASN A 271 -0.25 8.42 13.05
CA ASN A 271 -0.21 6.97 13.05
C ASN A 271 0.62 6.44 11.86
N LEU A 272 1.94 6.42 12.03
CA LEU A 272 2.89 5.89 11.05
C LEU A 272 3.88 4.95 11.76
N ASN A 273 4.46 3.97 11.06
CA ASN A 273 5.70 3.37 11.54
C ASN A 273 6.83 4.36 11.23
N TYR A 274 7.50 4.91 12.24
CA TYR A 274 8.58 5.85 11.98
C TYR A 274 9.75 5.77 12.96
N THR A 275 10.88 6.29 12.50
CA THR A 275 12.05 6.67 13.32
C THR A 275 12.42 8.11 12.96
N LEU A 276 12.40 9.01 13.95
CA LEU A 276 12.90 10.37 13.83
C LEU A 276 14.31 10.41 14.42
N LEU A 277 15.29 10.72 13.58
CA LEU A 277 16.68 10.90 13.93
C LEU A 277 16.99 12.39 13.95
N ARG A 278 17.88 12.82 14.83
CA ARG A 278 18.44 14.18 14.83
C ARG A 278 19.94 14.15 14.78
N ILE A 279 20.51 14.86 13.81
CA ILE A 279 21.93 15.17 13.76
C ILE A 279 22.19 16.32 14.75
N THR A 280 23.11 16.10 15.68
CA THR A 280 23.36 17.04 16.79
C THR A 280 24.31 18.15 16.39
N GLU A 281 25.03 17.99 15.29
CA GLU A 281 25.96 18.97 14.75
C GLU A 281 25.32 19.76 13.62
N ASN A 282 25.55 21.08 13.58
CA ASN A 282 25.07 21.93 12.51
C ASN A 282 26.08 21.94 11.36
N ILE A 283 25.96 20.99 10.43
CA ILE A 283 26.85 20.85 9.27
C ILE A 283 26.13 21.41 8.04
N PRO A 284 26.64 22.48 7.41
CA PRO A 284 26.01 23.02 6.20
C PRO A 284 25.90 21.95 5.11
N TRP A 285 24.76 21.83 4.45
CA TRP A 285 24.56 20.94 3.30
C TRP A 285 24.95 19.47 3.55
N ASN A 286 24.57 18.89 4.69
CA ASN A 286 24.95 17.53 5.08
C ASN A 286 24.08 16.43 4.47
N GLN A 287 23.66 16.61 3.21
CA GLN A 287 22.73 15.69 2.55
C GLN A 287 23.28 14.26 2.43
N ALA A 288 24.58 14.13 2.15
CA ALA A 288 25.25 12.84 2.05
C ALA A 288 25.19 12.07 3.38
N GLY A 289 25.55 12.73 4.48
CA GLY A 289 25.52 12.17 5.82
C GLY A 289 24.11 11.81 6.27
N ALA A 290 23.15 12.73 6.08
CA ALA A 290 21.76 12.51 6.44
C ALA A 290 21.14 11.32 5.70
N ARG A 291 21.43 11.15 4.40
CA ARG A 291 20.95 10.01 3.60
C ARG A 291 21.56 8.68 4.05
N ASN A 292 22.86 8.65 4.30
CA ASN A 292 23.53 7.45 4.83
C ASN A 292 22.96 7.05 6.19
N LEU A 293 22.75 8.03 7.07
CA LEU A 293 22.16 7.80 8.38
C LEU A 293 20.73 7.25 8.25
N GLY A 294 19.92 7.84 7.38
CA GLY A 294 18.56 7.40 7.14
C GLY A 294 18.47 5.94 6.64
N VAL A 295 19.31 5.56 5.68
CA VAL A 295 19.36 4.18 5.16
C VAL A 295 19.91 3.19 6.20
N THR A 296 20.79 3.62 7.09
CA THR A 296 21.29 2.81 8.22
C THR A 296 20.14 2.33 9.10
N TYR A 297 19.17 3.21 9.37
CA TYR A 297 17.97 2.91 10.17
C TYR A 297 16.81 2.30 9.36
N ALA A 298 16.99 1.99 8.08
CA ALA A 298 15.96 1.36 7.28
C ALA A 298 15.62 -0.06 7.76
N LYS A 299 14.33 -0.34 7.91
CA LYS A 299 13.76 -1.60 8.44
C LYS A 299 13.31 -2.59 7.35
N SER A 300 13.54 -2.26 6.08
CA SER A 300 13.28 -3.11 4.93
C SER A 300 14.47 -3.15 3.99
N ASP A 301 14.53 -4.18 3.16
CA ASP A 301 15.56 -4.31 2.12
C ASP A 301 15.38 -3.29 1.01
N TYR A 302 14.17 -2.77 0.79
CA TYR A 302 13.87 -1.75 -0.21
C TYR A 302 13.69 -0.38 0.42
N VAL A 303 14.30 0.64 -0.21
CA VAL A 303 14.36 2.01 0.28
C VAL A 303 13.95 2.99 -0.82
N ILE A 304 13.16 3.99 -0.45
CA ILE A 304 13.02 5.25 -1.19
C ILE A 304 13.92 6.26 -0.50
N LEU A 305 14.72 6.97 -1.27
CA LEU A 305 15.40 8.19 -0.83
C LEU A 305 14.80 9.37 -1.57
N THR A 306 14.50 10.44 -0.85
CA THR A 306 13.86 11.62 -1.43
C THR A 306 14.06 12.87 -0.57
N ASP A 307 13.64 14.01 -1.11
CA ASP A 307 13.62 15.30 -0.44
C ASP A 307 12.22 15.61 0.13
N ILE A 308 12.17 16.51 1.12
CA ILE A 308 10.95 16.94 1.82
C ILE A 308 9.89 17.58 0.89
N ASP A 309 10.34 18.15 -0.21
CA ASP A 309 9.50 18.80 -1.21
C ASP A 309 8.80 17.79 -2.14
N VAL A 310 9.09 16.49 -2.01
CA VAL A 310 8.52 15.45 -2.86
C VAL A 310 7.45 14.65 -2.11
N VAL A 311 6.29 14.50 -2.75
CA VAL A 311 5.19 13.65 -2.28
C VAL A 311 5.06 12.44 -3.21
N PHE A 312 5.00 11.26 -2.60
CA PHE A 312 4.69 10.00 -3.29
C PHE A 312 3.20 9.71 -3.14
N PRO A 313 2.41 9.69 -4.22
CA PRO A 313 1.00 9.32 -4.14
C PRO A 313 0.80 7.93 -3.55
N GLU A 314 -0.28 7.72 -2.81
CA GLU A 314 -0.60 6.42 -2.19
C GLU A 314 -0.57 5.27 -3.20
N THR A 315 -1.19 5.46 -4.37
CA THR A 315 -1.21 4.45 -5.45
C THR A 315 0.19 4.09 -5.97
N LEU A 316 1.17 5.00 -5.87
CA LEU A 316 2.56 4.69 -6.20
C LEU A 316 3.20 3.86 -5.07
N LEU A 317 2.99 4.24 -3.81
CA LEU A 317 3.50 3.48 -2.67
C LEU A 317 2.94 2.06 -2.63
N GLU A 318 1.64 1.87 -2.89
CA GLU A 318 1.00 0.55 -3.05
C GLU A 318 1.68 -0.32 -4.11
N ARG A 319 2.05 0.27 -5.24
CA ARG A 319 2.76 -0.43 -6.31
C ARG A 319 4.16 -0.82 -5.86
N LEU A 320 4.90 0.11 -5.23
CA LEU A 320 6.26 -0.14 -4.74
C LEU A 320 6.30 -1.21 -3.64
N LEU A 321 5.27 -1.30 -2.80
CA LEU A 321 5.13 -2.36 -1.79
C LEU A 321 5.07 -3.77 -2.39
N ASN A 322 4.65 -3.89 -3.65
CA ASN A 322 4.53 -5.16 -4.38
C ASN A 322 5.49 -5.23 -5.58
N PHE A 323 6.42 -4.29 -5.71
CA PHE A 323 7.33 -4.22 -6.83
C PHE A 323 8.53 -5.13 -6.60
N GLU A 324 8.76 -6.05 -7.54
CA GLU A 324 9.96 -6.86 -7.56
C GLU A 324 11.10 -6.08 -8.21
N LEU A 325 12.01 -5.57 -7.38
CA LEU A 325 13.17 -4.82 -7.86
C LEU A 325 14.16 -5.77 -8.56
N PRO A 326 14.50 -5.55 -9.84
CA PRO A 326 15.60 -6.26 -10.47
C PRO A 326 16.91 -6.11 -9.67
N ALA A 327 17.76 -7.14 -9.74
CA ALA A 327 19.09 -7.05 -9.18
C ALA A 327 19.86 -5.87 -9.79
N ASP A 328 20.65 -5.18 -8.97
CA ASP A 328 21.55 -4.10 -9.39
C ASP A 328 20.85 -2.95 -10.11
N ALA A 329 19.65 -2.58 -9.64
CA ALA A 329 18.84 -1.54 -10.23
C ALA A 329 18.52 -0.39 -9.26
N ILE A 330 18.52 0.83 -9.79
CA ILE A 330 17.95 2.03 -9.17
C ILE A 330 16.85 2.55 -10.07
N PHE A 331 15.67 2.78 -9.51
CA PHE A 331 14.52 3.35 -10.20
C PHE A 331 14.35 4.82 -9.83
N LYS A 332 14.32 5.66 -10.86
CA LYS A 332 13.82 7.03 -10.77
C LYS A 332 12.33 7.07 -11.06
N PHE A 333 11.72 8.22 -10.80
CA PHE A 333 10.30 8.44 -11.02
C PHE A 333 10.09 9.55 -12.03
N LYS A 334 9.01 9.45 -12.81
CA LYS A 334 8.51 10.62 -13.53
C LYS A 334 8.03 11.65 -12.50
N THR A 335 8.40 12.91 -12.69
CA THR A 335 8.11 13.97 -11.74
C THR A 335 7.16 14.99 -12.36
N ILE A 336 6.15 15.41 -11.62
CA ILE A 336 5.28 16.52 -11.98
C ILE A 336 5.51 17.66 -10.98
N CYS A 337 5.70 18.87 -11.49
CA CYS A 337 5.68 20.12 -10.73
C CYS A 337 4.67 21.06 -11.39
N ASN A 338 3.80 21.72 -10.62
CA ASN A 338 2.79 22.67 -11.15
C ASN A 338 1.98 22.10 -12.33
N LEU A 339 1.56 20.83 -12.22
CA LEU A 339 0.83 20.09 -13.26
C LEU A 339 1.61 19.87 -14.58
N GLN A 340 2.91 20.15 -14.60
CA GLN A 340 3.79 19.94 -15.75
C GLN A 340 4.85 18.87 -15.46
N PRO A 341 5.19 17.99 -16.42
CA PRO A 341 6.32 17.08 -16.29
C PRO A 341 7.63 17.85 -16.17
N VAL A 342 8.49 17.42 -15.25
CA VAL A 342 9.85 17.96 -15.09
C VAL A 342 10.89 16.84 -15.12
N VAL A 343 12.14 17.20 -15.38
CA VAL A 343 13.25 16.23 -15.42
C VAL A 343 13.42 15.61 -14.03
N PRO A 344 13.45 14.27 -13.91
CA PRO A 344 13.64 13.60 -12.63
C PRO A 344 14.99 13.95 -11.99
N HIS A 345 14.94 14.48 -10.77
CA HIS A 345 16.13 14.81 -9.99
C HIS A 345 16.92 13.53 -9.61
N PHE A 346 18.25 13.62 -9.47
CA PHE A 346 19.09 12.46 -9.10
C PHE A 346 18.84 11.98 -7.67
N ASN A 347 18.50 12.90 -6.78
CA ASN A 347 18.29 12.65 -5.36
C ASN A 347 16.96 11.96 -4.97
N THR A 348 16.07 11.66 -5.93
CA THR A 348 14.84 10.90 -5.63
C THR A 348 14.83 9.57 -6.39
N PHE A 349 14.91 8.47 -5.64
CA PHE A 349 14.98 7.14 -6.24
C PHE A 349 14.52 6.02 -5.29
N PHE A 350 14.25 4.86 -5.88
CA PHE A 350 13.89 3.61 -5.22
C PHE A 350 14.90 2.52 -5.58
N THR A 351 15.40 1.81 -4.57
CA THR A 351 16.42 0.77 -4.73
C THR A 351 16.42 -0.21 -3.56
N SER A 352 17.29 -1.20 -3.59
CA SER A 352 17.58 -2.04 -2.43
C SER A 352 18.71 -1.46 -1.59
N LYS A 353 18.73 -1.72 -0.28
CA LYS A 353 19.84 -1.38 0.63
C LYS A 353 21.15 -1.94 0.08
N LYS A 354 21.15 -3.18 -0.40
CA LYS A 354 22.32 -3.82 -1.01
C LYS A 354 22.88 -2.98 -2.16
N VAL A 355 22.03 -2.52 -3.07
CA VAL A 355 22.45 -1.70 -4.22
C VAL A 355 22.88 -0.30 -3.76
N PHE A 356 22.16 0.34 -2.85
CA PHE A 356 22.58 1.62 -2.26
C PHE A 356 23.99 1.54 -1.65
N TRP A 357 24.26 0.47 -0.89
CA TRP A 357 25.55 0.26 -0.22
C TRP A 357 26.66 -0.25 -1.15
N LYS A 358 26.39 -0.56 -2.42
CA LYS A 358 27.46 -0.89 -3.40
C LYS A 358 28.53 0.21 -3.47
N SER A 359 28.10 1.48 -3.39
CA SER A 359 28.98 2.65 -3.40
C SER A 359 29.41 3.10 -1.99
N ASN A 360 29.19 2.28 -0.95
CA ASN A 360 29.28 2.67 0.45
C ASN A 360 28.44 3.93 0.76
N GLY A 361 27.23 3.99 0.19
CA GLY A 361 26.30 5.10 0.33
C GLY A 361 26.69 6.33 -0.51
N VAL A 362 26.28 7.50 -0.05
CA VAL A 362 26.63 8.81 -0.64
C VAL A 362 27.94 9.30 -0.02
N ASP A 363 28.86 9.84 -0.82
CA ASP A 363 30.18 10.26 -0.34
C ASP A 363 30.08 11.51 0.56
N GLU A 364 30.37 11.36 1.85
CA GLU A 364 30.25 12.43 2.85
C GLU A 364 31.33 13.50 2.74
N ALA A 365 32.35 13.32 1.90
CA ALA A 365 33.30 14.39 1.58
C ALA A 365 32.63 15.60 0.91
N PHE A 366 31.44 15.44 0.35
CA PHE A 366 30.62 16.52 -0.20
C PHE A 366 29.83 17.30 0.86
N SER A 367 29.70 16.80 2.10
CA SER A 367 29.07 17.55 3.19
C SER A 367 29.87 18.82 3.52
N GLY A 368 29.17 19.90 3.91
CA GLY A 368 29.75 21.21 4.20
C GLY A 368 29.71 22.20 3.02
N ALA A 369 29.23 21.81 1.84
CA ALA A 369 29.03 22.68 0.69
C ALA A 369 27.90 22.16 -0.22
N TYR A 370 27.38 23.00 -1.12
CA TYR A 370 26.16 22.68 -1.88
C TYR A 370 26.45 21.84 -3.13
N GLY A 371 25.73 20.71 -3.25
CA GLY A 371 25.53 19.96 -4.49
C GLY A 371 26.65 18.98 -4.86
N PHE A 372 26.45 18.30 -6.01
CA PHE A 372 27.32 17.30 -6.64
C PHE A 372 27.43 15.94 -5.95
N GLU A 373 26.97 15.79 -4.72
CA GLU A 373 26.96 14.50 -4.02
C GLU A 373 26.08 13.47 -4.74
N ASP A 374 24.98 13.94 -5.31
CA ASP A 374 23.96 13.17 -6.02
C ASP A 374 24.43 12.72 -7.40
N LEU A 375 25.09 13.62 -8.11
CA LEU A 375 25.70 13.36 -9.41
C LEU A 375 26.87 12.40 -9.28
N TYR A 376 27.73 12.58 -8.28
CA TYR A 376 28.82 11.65 -8.00
C TYR A 376 28.29 10.27 -7.63
N PHE A 377 27.30 10.19 -6.73
CA PHE A 377 26.64 8.92 -6.38
C PHE A 377 26.09 8.20 -7.62
N TYR A 378 25.42 8.93 -8.52
CA TYR A 378 24.89 8.38 -9.76
C TYR A 378 25.99 7.75 -10.63
N TYR A 379 27.09 8.47 -10.88
CA TYR A 379 28.15 7.98 -11.75
C TYR A 379 29.00 6.89 -11.10
N LEU A 380 29.25 6.95 -9.79
CA LEU A 380 29.91 5.88 -9.06
C LEU A 380 29.07 4.59 -9.10
N GLN A 381 27.76 4.68 -8.90
CA GLN A 381 26.86 3.54 -9.06
C GLN A 381 26.89 2.96 -10.49
N LYS A 382 26.93 3.81 -11.51
CA LYS A 382 27.10 3.37 -12.92
C LYS A 382 28.41 2.62 -13.12
N ALA A 383 29.52 3.13 -12.60
CA ALA A 383 30.82 2.48 -12.69
C ALA A 383 30.84 1.12 -11.97
N LEU A 384 30.05 0.97 -10.91
CA LEU A 384 29.83 -0.29 -10.16
C LEU A 384 28.80 -1.24 -10.83
N GLY A 385 28.40 -0.95 -12.06
CA GLY A 385 27.50 -1.79 -12.85
C GLY A 385 26.00 -1.64 -12.53
N THR A 386 25.60 -0.66 -11.72
CA THR A 386 24.20 -0.43 -11.37
C THR A 386 23.41 0.14 -12.56
N LYS A 387 22.28 -0.48 -12.87
CA LYS A 387 21.35 -0.07 -13.92
C LYS A 387 20.35 0.95 -13.40
N PHE A 388 19.98 1.90 -14.25
CA PHE A 388 19.03 2.96 -13.89
C PHE A 388 17.82 2.88 -14.80
N TYR A 389 16.64 2.89 -14.18
CA TYR A 389 15.36 2.80 -14.85
C TYR A 389 14.45 3.95 -14.43
N VAL A 390 13.39 4.20 -15.19
CA VAL A 390 12.31 5.10 -14.80
C VAL A 390 11.07 4.26 -14.57
N HIS A 391 10.52 4.32 -13.37
CA HIS A 391 9.26 3.67 -13.05
C HIS A 391 8.11 4.38 -13.79
N SER A 392 7.39 3.64 -14.64
CA SER A 392 6.47 4.22 -15.63
C SER A 392 5.03 4.38 -15.12
N ALA A 393 4.70 3.77 -13.98
CA ALA A 393 3.31 3.49 -13.62
C ALA A 393 2.58 4.62 -12.87
N SER A 394 3.31 5.55 -12.26
CA SER A 394 2.76 6.75 -11.60
C SER A 394 3.86 7.79 -11.40
N ASN A 395 3.47 9.05 -11.25
CA ASN A 395 4.38 10.18 -11.09
C ASN A 395 4.54 10.53 -9.60
N ILE A 396 5.73 11.02 -9.22
CA ILE A 396 5.89 11.75 -7.95
C ILE A 396 5.54 13.22 -8.16
N VAL A 397 5.09 13.88 -7.09
CA VAL A 397 4.70 15.30 -7.11
C VAL A 397 5.76 16.11 -6.40
N TYR A 398 6.39 17.04 -7.10
CA TYR A 398 7.27 18.04 -6.52
C TYR A 398 6.45 19.26 -6.09
N ARG A 399 6.58 19.65 -4.83
CA ARG A 399 5.95 20.83 -4.23
C ARG A 399 6.95 21.97 -4.27
N GLU A 400 6.63 23.04 -5.00
CA GLU A 400 7.49 24.22 -5.05
C GLU A 400 7.50 24.97 -3.72
N HIS A 401 8.52 24.73 -2.90
CA HIS A 401 8.81 25.55 -1.72
C HIS A 401 9.97 26.54 -1.98
N THR A 402 10.72 26.37 -3.07
CA THR A 402 12.01 27.07 -3.30
C THR A 402 11.93 28.38 -4.08
N GLN A 403 10.79 28.69 -4.73
CA GLN A 403 10.67 29.87 -5.62
C GLN A 403 9.86 31.03 -5.03
N ASN A 404 9.13 30.82 -3.94
CA ASN A 404 8.37 31.88 -3.26
C ASN A 404 9.09 32.31 -1.98
N LYS A 405 9.34 33.62 -1.82
CA LYS A 405 9.96 34.19 -0.60
C LYS A 405 9.18 33.86 0.68
N LEU A 406 7.89 33.51 0.57
CA LEU A 406 7.03 33.12 1.69
C LEU A 406 7.12 31.62 2.06
N THR A 407 7.75 30.79 1.23
CA THR A 407 7.84 29.32 1.42
C THR A 407 9.25 28.78 1.57
N LEU A 408 10.27 29.66 1.51
CA LEU A 408 11.66 29.32 1.77
C LEU A 408 11.82 28.85 3.21
N HIS A 409 12.33 27.63 3.38
CA HIS A 409 12.47 26.98 4.69
C HIS A 409 13.91 27.03 5.23
N ASN A 410 14.88 27.63 4.52
CA ASN A 410 16.23 27.91 5.02
C ASN A 410 16.89 29.08 4.27
N HIS A 411 17.98 29.61 4.86
CA HIS A 411 18.75 30.73 4.31
C HIS A 411 20.16 30.36 3.84
N LEU A 412 20.44 29.07 3.60
CA LEU A 412 21.78 28.59 3.26
C LEU A 412 22.29 29.10 1.89
N SER A 413 23.56 29.49 1.83
CA SER A 413 24.24 29.86 0.59
C SER A 413 24.47 28.63 -0.30
N ARG A 414 24.04 28.71 -1.56
CA ARG A 414 24.17 27.64 -2.57
C ARG A 414 25.44 27.77 -3.41
N ASP A 415 26.58 28.02 -2.76
CA ASP A 415 27.88 28.04 -3.44
C ASP A 415 28.34 26.62 -3.80
N LYS A 416 28.69 26.46 -5.09
CA LYS A 416 29.06 25.20 -5.72
C LYS A 416 30.57 25.00 -5.82
N GLY A 417 31.39 26.03 -5.60
CA GLY A 417 32.81 26.03 -5.96
C GLY A 417 33.62 24.88 -5.34
N ARG A 418 33.48 24.65 -4.03
CA ARG A 418 34.18 23.55 -3.33
C ARG A 418 33.78 22.18 -3.90
N ASN A 419 32.48 21.89 -3.95
CA ASN A 419 31.99 20.57 -4.34
C ASN A 419 32.14 20.30 -5.83
N GLN A 420 32.10 21.33 -6.67
CA GLN A 420 32.41 21.19 -8.08
C GLN A 420 33.86 20.72 -8.29
N LYS A 421 34.82 21.36 -7.62
CA LYS A 421 36.24 20.95 -7.70
C LYS A 421 36.44 19.51 -7.22
N LEU A 422 35.85 19.16 -6.08
CA LEU A 422 35.90 17.80 -5.53
C LEU A 422 35.27 16.77 -6.48
N TYR A 423 34.14 17.11 -7.11
CA TYR A 423 33.49 16.27 -8.11
C TYR A 423 34.38 16.05 -9.34
N GLU A 424 34.98 17.12 -9.87
CA GLU A 424 35.86 17.05 -11.04
C GLU A 424 37.09 16.16 -10.76
N GLU A 425 37.72 16.32 -9.59
CA GLU A 425 38.83 15.48 -9.11
C GLU A 425 38.43 14.00 -9.05
N LYS A 426 37.35 13.68 -8.33
CA LYS A 426 36.87 12.29 -8.17
C LYS A 426 36.42 11.65 -9.47
N MET A 427 35.77 12.42 -10.36
CA MET A 427 35.37 11.93 -11.67
C MET A 427 36.56 11.70 -12.61
N SER A 428 37.66 12.43 -12.42
CA SER A 428 38.91 12.17 -13.13
C SER A 428 39.52 10.84 -12.66
N GLU A 429 39.59 10.62 -11.34
CA GLU A 429 40.07 9.36 -10.76
C GLU A 429 39.24 8.16 -11.22
N LEU A 430 37.91 8.28 -11.20
CA LEU A 430 36.97 7.21 -11.57
C LEU A 430 37.19 6.66 -12.99
N LYS A 431 37.77 7.45 -13.91
CA LYS A 431 38.07 7.03 -15.28
C LYS A 431 39.27 6.10 -15.40
N HIS A 432 40.16 6.11 -14.41
CA HIS A 432 41.47 5.47 -14.48
C HIS A 432 41.66 4.33 -13.48
N LEU A 433 40.76 4.19 -12.50
CA LEU A 433 40.84 3.17 -11.46
C LEU A 433 40.28 1.82 -11.93
N GLU A 434 40.97 0.73 -11.56
CA GLU A 434 40.48 -0.64 -11.76
C GLU A 434 39.28 -0.94 -10.86
N ASN A 435 39.30 -0.44 -9.62
CA ASN A 435 38.19 -0.53 -8.68
C ASN A 435 37.54 0.86 -8.49
N PRO A 436 36.31 1.08 -8.98
CA PRO A 436 35.63 2.38 -8.87
C PRO A 436 35.47 2.89 -7.43
N LEU A 437 35.46 2.01 -6.42
CA LEU A 437 35.35 2.41 -5.01
C LEU A 437 36.57 3.17 -4.49
N ASP A 438 37.73 3.05 -5.13
CA ASP A 438 38.96 3.69 -4.67
C ASP A 438 38.90 5.22 -4.82
N ALA A 439 38.01 5.75 -5.67
CA ALA A 439 37.74 7.20 -5.79
C ALA A 439 36.90 7.77 -4.64
N ARG A 440 36.34 6.92 -3.77
CA ARG A 440 35.46 7.35 -2.67
C ARG A 440 36.28 7.75 -1.44
N SER A 441 35.81 8.74 -0.68
CA SER A 441 36.40 9.02 0.64
C SER A 441 36.10 7.90 1.64
N THR A 442 36.84 7.85 2.75
CA THR A 442 36.59 6.95 3.89
C THR A 442 35.67 7.56 4.95
N ILE A 443 35.14 8.77 4.72
CA ILE A 443 34.27 9.47 5.68
C ILE A 443 32.90 8.78 5.68
N TYR A 444 32.45 8.43 6.88
CA TYR A 444 31.17 7.77 7.11
C TYR A 444 30.62 8.10 8.50
N LEU A 445 29.45 8.74 8.55
CA LEU A 445 28.72 9.15 9.75
C LEU A 445 29.64 9.78 10.81
N ASN A 446 30.54 10.67 10.38
CA ASN A 446 31.52 11.31 11.25
C ASN A 446 30.96 12.58 11.92
N PHE A 447 29.80 12.43 12.55
CA PHE A 447 29.08 13.47 13.29
C PHE A 447 28.22 12.81 14.37
N GLY A 448 27.81 13.57 15.40
CA GLY A 448 26.87 13.09 16.42
C GLY A 448 25.41 13.04 15.92
N TRP A 449 24.66 12.02 16.34
CA TRP A 449 23.21 11.94 16.14
C TRP A 449 22.52 11.21 17.29
N SER A 450 21.20 11.35 17.38
CA SER A 450 20.36 10.63 18.33
C SER A 450 19.03 10.20 17.71
N VAL A 451 18.42 9.15 18.28
CA VAL A 451 17.03 8.78 17.98
C VAL A 451 16.14 9.62 18.89
N VAL A 452 15.35 10.53 18.31
CA VAL A 452 14.49 11.45 19.07
C VAL A 452 13.15 10.81 19.40
N GLN A 453 12.52 10.17 18.39
CA GLN A 453 11.23 9.49 18.55
C GLN A 453 11.20 8.25 17.66
N SER A 454 10.49 7.22 18.12
CA SER A 454 10.13 6.09 17.27
C SER A 454 8.72 5.61 17.63
N LYS A 455 7.98 5.16 16.63
CA LYS A 455 6.62 4.65 16.80
C LYS A 455 6.38 3.51 15.83
N THR A 456 5.63 2.52 16.28
CA THR A 456 5.05 1.48 15.43
C THR A 456 3.61 1.85 15.12
N PHE A 457 3.15 1.54 13.91
CA PHE A 457 1.79 1.77 13.49
C PHE A 457 0.80 1.07 14.42
N ASN A 458 -0.18 1.81 14.91
CA ASN A 458 -1.22 1.29 15.79
C ASN A 458 -2.31 0.64 14.92
N THR A 459 -2.61 -0.63 15.17
CA THR A 459 -3.65 -1.39 14.43
C THR A 459 -5.05 -1.21 15.01
N SER A 460 -5.27 -0.20 15.86
CA SER A 460 -6.47 -0.04 16.71
C SER A 460 -7.26 1.22 16.41
N SER A 461 -7.10 1.80 15.22
CA SER A 461 -7.79 3.01 14.77
C SER A 461 -8.75 2.71 13.64
#